data_AF-A0A957JG11-F1
#
_entry.id   AF-A0A957JG11-F1
#
_cell.length_a   1.000
_cell.length_b   1.000
_cell.length_c   1.000
_cell.angle_alpha   90.00
_cell.angle_beta   90.00
_cell.angle_gamma   90.00
#
_symmetry.space_group_name_H-M   'P 1'
#
loop_
_entity.id
_entity.type
_entity.pdbx_description
1 polymer ?
#
loop_
_entity_poly.entity_id
_entity_poly.type
_entity_poly.pdbx_seq_one_letter_code
_entity_poly.pdbx_strand_id
1 'polypeptide(L)'
;MKQPYRLARYPVTYAQFQCFVDAPDFGDERWWAGMPAEEEAYGQNYRLQEMSEQAFRFDNHPRERVSWYQAMAFCRWLTARLHAGELPAGALTGDVGQYEITLPHEYEWEV
;
A
#
# COMPACT_ATOMS: atom_id res chain seq x y z
N MET A 1 3.83 -8.05 -23.98
CA MET A 1 3.19 -9.32 -23.53
C MET A 1 2.48 -9.02 -22.21
N LYS A 2 1.20 -9.37 -22.07
CA LYS A 2 0.51 -9.29 -20.77
C LYS A 2 1.04 -10.44 -19.90
N GLN A 3 1.56 -10.14 -18.71
CA GLN A 3 1.94 -11.15 -17.74
C GLN A 3 0.71 -11.54 -16.90
N PRO A 4 0.59 -12.79 -16.43
CA PRO A 4 -0.46 -13.15 -15.49
C PRO A 4 -0.27 -12.36 -14.19
N TYR A 5 -1.35 -11.80 -13.66
CA TYR A 5 -1.36 -11.03 -12.41
C TYR A 5 -2.49 -11.51 -11.50
N ARG A 6 -2.46 -11.04 -10.25
CA ARG A 6 -3.53 -11.24 -9.27
C ARG A 6 -3.96 -9.88 -8.76
N LEU A 7 -5.27 -9.66 -8.68
CA LEU A 7 -5.84 -8.43 -8.14
C LEU A 7 -6.53 -8.74 -6.80
N ALA A 8 -6.41 -7.82 -5.85
CA ALA A 8 -7.16 -7.94 -4.59
C ALA A 8 -8.66 -8.00 -4.87
N ARG A 9 -9.37 -8.92 -4.22
CA ARG A 9 -10.82 -9.08 -4.41
C ARG A 9 -11.62 -7.88 -3.90
N TYR A 10 -11.09 -7.17 -2.92
CA TYR A 10 -11.72 -6.02 -2.27
C TYR A 10 -10.71 -4.89 -2.12
N PRO A 11 -11.17 -3.63 -2.04
CA PRO A 11 -10.32 -2.52 -1.63
C PRO A 11 -9.67 -2.80 -0.27
N VAL A 12 -8.45 -2.28 -0.09
CA VAL A 12 -7.76 -2.32 1.20
C VAL A 12 -8.63 -1.64 2.26
N THR A 13 -8.82 -2.29 3.40
CA THR A 13 -9.66 -1.75 4.47
C THR A 13 -8.90 -0.75 5.35
N TYR A 14 -9.65 0.02 6.16
CA TYR A 14 -9.09 0.90 7.16
C TYR A 14 -8.09 0.16 8.07
N ALA A 15 -8.49 -0.97 8.67
CA ALA A 15 -7.65 -1.71 9.59
C ALA A 15 -6.39 -2.27 8.90
N GLN A 16 -6.50 -2.77 7.67
CA GLN A 16 -5.36 -3.27 6.91
C GLN A 16 -4.32 -2.18 6.65
N PHE A 17 -4.76 -0.99 6.24
CA PHE A 17 -3.86 0.14 6.02
C PHE A 17 -3.32 0.69 7.35
N GLN A 18 -4.12 0.66 8.41
CA GLN A 18 -3.70 1.14 9.73
C GLN A 18 -2.54 0.33 10.29
N CYS A 19 -2.43 -0.97 9.98
CA CYS A 19 -1.25 -1.77 10.32
C CYS A 19 0.06 -1.19 9.77
N PHE A 20 0.05 -0.57 8.58
CA PHE A 20 1.22 0.09 8.02
C PHE A 20 1.52 1.41 8.75
N VAL A 21 0.49 2.18 9.06
CA VAL A 21 0.61 3.47 9.74
C VAL A 21 1.17 3.30 11.15
N ASP A 22 0.69 2.29 11.86
CA ASP A 22 1.12 1.97 13.22
C ASP A 22 2.42 1.15 13.24
N ALA A 23 2.96 0.79 12.08
CA ALA A 23 4.19 0.01 12.01
C ALA A 23 5.37 0.84 12.54
N PRO A 24 6.26 0.24 13.36
CA PRO A 24 7.42 0.95 13.89
C PRO A 24 8.39 1.43 12.80
N ASP A 25 8.31 0.84 11.61
CA ASP A 25 9.11 1.18 10.44
C ASP A 25 8.36 2.02 9.40
N PHE A 26 7.22 2.62 9.73
CA PHE A 26 6.48 3.52 8.84
C PHE A 26 7.36 4.65 8.29
N GLY A 27 8.21 5.22 9.15
CA GLY A 27 9.14 6.30 8.80
C GLY A 27 10.39 5.87 8.02
N ASP A 28 10.56 4.57 7.72
CA ASP A 28 11.72 4.08 6.98
C ASP A 28 11.70 4.59 5.53
N GLU A 29 12.77 5.29 5.12
CA GLU A 29 12.91 5.91 3.81
C GLU A 29 12.75 4.93 2.65
N ARG A 30 13.01 3.64 2.85
CA ARG A 30 12.85 2.63 1.80
C ARG A 30 11.43 2.56 1.23
N TRP A 31 10.41 2.85 2.04
CA TRP A 31 9.01 2.89 1.57
C TRP A 31 8.74 4.10 0.70
N TRP A 32 9.45 5.20 0.95
CA TRP A 32 9.25 6.50 0.34
C TRP A 32 10.28 6.82 -0.75
N ALA A 33 11.17 5.88 -1.07
CA ALA A 33 12.24 6.06 -2.03
C ALA A 33 11.74 6.53 -3.41
N GLY A 34 12.36 7.58 -3.95
CA GLY A 34 12.02 8.18 -5.24
C GLY A 34 10.78 9.09 -5.23
N MET A 35 10.19 9.36 -4.06
CA MET A 35 9.13 10.36 -3.89
C MET A 35 9.77 11.74 -3.57
N PRO A 36 9.15 12.85 -4.01
CA PRO A 36 9.69 14.20 -3.76
C PRO A 36 9.82 14.47 -2.26
N ALA A 37 10.73 15.36 -1.86
CA ALA A 37 10.77 15.79 -0.46
C ALA A 37 9.42 16.45 -0.09
N GLU A 38 9.03 16.37 1.19
CA GLU A 38 7.75 16.96 1.67
C GLU A 38 7.66 18.46 1.36
N GLU A 39 8.80 19.16 1.40
CA GLU A 39 8.93 20.58 1.06
C GLU A 39 8.68 20.85 -0.43
N GLU A 40 9.00 19.88 -1.30
CA GLU A 40 8.83 19.96 -2.75
C GLU A 40 7.42 19.54 -3.20
N ALA A 41 6.69 18.79 -2.38
CA ALA A 41 5.32 18.38 -2.62
C ALA A 41 4.29 19.48 -2.28
N TYR A 42 4.50 20.69 -2.80
CA TYR A 42 3.64 21.87 -2.56
C TYR A 42 3.45 22.23 -1.08
N GLY A 43 4.42 21.92 -0.22
CA GLY A 43 4.33 22.11 1.23
C GLY A 43 3.33 21.18 1.93
N GLN A 44 2.82 20.16 1.22
CA GLN A 44 2.02 19.10 1.80
C GLN A 44 2.96 18.00 2.25
N ASN A 45 3.04 17.81 3.56
CA ASN A 45 3.64 16.60 4.10
C ASN A 45 2.76 15.43 3.66
N TYR A 46 3.06 14.72 2.56
CA TYR A 46 2.20 13.63 2.09
C TYR A 46 2.37 12.34 2.90
N ARG A 47 3.46 12.23 3.68
CA ARG A 47 3.72 11.09 4.58
C ARG A 47 2.80 11.18 5.79
N LEU A 48 2.78 12.36 6.41
CA LEU A 48 1.97 12.76 7.55
C LEU A 48 0.82 13.67 7.15
N GLN A 49 0.39 13.68 5.87
CA GLN A 49 -0.76 14.46 5.42
C GLN A 49 -1.83 13.96 6.34
N GLU A 50 -2.26 14.81 7.29
CA GLU A 50 -3.14 14.39 8.38
C GLU A 50 -4.13 13.51 7.70
N MET A 51 -4.06 12.20 7.99
CA MET A 51 -4.71 11.16 7.23
C MET A 51 -6.18 11.41 7.46
N SER A 52 -6.71 12.35 6.68
CA SER A 52 -7.69 13.29 7.21
C SER A 52 -8.84 12.45 7.64
N GLU A 53 -9.26 12.58 8.90
CA GLU A 53 -10.01 11.53 9.61
C GLU A 53 -10.93 10.81 8.63
N GLN A 54 -10.63 9.52 8.34
CA GLN A 54 -11.46 8.76 7.42
C GLN A 54 -12.91 8.95 7.86
N ALA A 55 -13.79 9.35 6.95
CA ALA A 55 -15.15 9.75 7.31
C ALA A 55 -15.88 8.61 8.04
N PHE A 56 -15.52 7.37 7.72
CA PHE A 56 -16.04 6.14 8.32
C PHE A 56 -14.90 5.27 8.85
N ARG A 57 -14.46 5.49 10.10
CA ARG A 57 -13.43 4.68 10.78
C ARG A 57 -13.96 3.31 11.24
N PHE A 58 -14.53 2.55 10.32
CA PHE A 58 -14.87 1.15 10.56
C PHE A 58 -13.78 0.26 9.98
N ASP A 59 -13.34 -0.74 10.74
CA ASP A 59 -12.20 -1.60 10.39
C ASP A 59 -12.29 -2.24 9.00
N ASN A 60 -13.51 -2.57 8.57
CA ASN A 60 -13.82 -3.21 7.30
C ASN A 60 -14.20 -2.24 6.17
N HIS A 61 -14.28 -0.93 6.46
CA HIS A 61 -14.55 0.06 5.42
C HIS A 61 -13.34 0.20 4.51
N PRO A 62 -13.52 0.40 3.19
CA PRO A 62 -12.42 0.78 2.31
C PRO A 62 -11.62 1.94 2.88
N ARG A 63 -10.30 1.88 2.74
CA ARG A 63 -9.42 2.96 3.14
C ARG A 63 -9.66 4.16 2.23
N GLU A 64 -9.88 5.31 2.84
CA GLU A 64 -10.10 6.56 2.12
C GLU A 64 -9.03 7.59 2.47
N ARG A 65 -9.03 8.69 1.69
CA ARG A 65 -8.23 9.90 1.96
C ARG A 65 -6.74 9.60 2.10
N VAL A 66 -6.24 8.73 1.22
CA VAL A 66 -4.81 8.43 1.06
C VAL A 66 -4.31 9.02 -0.26
N SER A 67 -3.10 9.56 -0.23
CA SER A 67 -2.42 10.01 -1.45
C SER A 67 -1.90 8.82 -2.27
N TRP A 68 -1.62 9.06 -3.54
CA TRP A 68 -0.96 8.06 -4.39
C TRP A 68 0.39 7.60 -3.80
N TYR A 69 1.16 8.53 -3.22
CA TYR A 69 2.42 8.24 -2.54
C TYR A 69 2.26 7.29 -1.35
N GLN A 70 1.25 7.53 -0.51
CA GLN A 70 0.92 6.66 0.63
C GLN A 70 0.51 5.26 0.16
N ALA A 71 -0.24 5.15 -0.93
CA ALA A 71 -0.63 3.86 -1.49
C ALA A 71 0.58 3.08 -2.05
N MET A 72 1.51 3.78 -2.73
CA MET A 72 2.77 3.19 -3.21
C MET A 72 3.68 2.72 -2.06
N ALA A 73 3.80 3.52 -1.00
CA ALA A 73 4.58 3.16 0.19
C ALA A 73 3.97 1.93 0.89
N PHE A 74 2.64 1.88 1.00
CA PHE A 74 1.92 0.71 1.53
C PHE A 74 2.18 -0.55 0.70
N CYS A 75 2.13 -0.48 -0.63
CA CYS A 75 2.44 -1.59 -1.52
C CYS A 75 3.87 -2.14 -1.30
N ARG A 76 4.86 -1.26 -1.16
CA ARG A 76 6.25 -1.64 -0.88
C ARG A 76 6.40 -2.29 0.49
N TRP A 77 5.78 -1.70 1.51
CA TRP A 77 5.76 -2.27 2.86
C TRP A 77 5.12 -3.66 2.86
N LEU A 78 3.95 -3.81 2.24
CA LEU A 78 3.23 -5.08 2.19
C LEU A 78 4.02 -6.16 1.44
N THR A 79 4.74 -5.80 0.38
CA THR A 79 5.65 -6.70 -0.34
C THR A 79 6.74 -7.23 0.59
N ALA A 80 7.37 -6.35 1.37
CA ALA A 80 8.41 -6.77 2.32
C ALA A 80 7.86 -7.69 3.42
N ARG A 81 6.65 -7.41 3.93
CA ARG A 81 5.97 -8.26 4.92
C ARG A 81 5.62 -9.64 4.35
N LEU A 82 5.21 -9.69 3.07
CA LEU A 82 4.99 -10.95 2.37
C LEU A 82 6.28 -11.77 2.25
N HIS A 83 7.38 -11.14 1.83
CA HIS A 83 8.68 -11.80 1.66
C HIS A 83 9.29 -12.25 2.99
N ALA A 84 9.02 -11.53 4.07
CA ALA A 84 9.40 -11.90 5.43
C ALA A 84 8.57 -13.07 5.99
N GLY A 85 7.52 -13.53 5.30
CA GLY A 85 6.61 -14.58 5.77
C GLY A 85 5.67 -14.13 6.88
N GLU A 86 5.49 -12.82 7.06
CA GLU A 86 4.62 -12.23 8.09
C GLU A 86 3.15 -12.16 7.65
N LEU A 87 2.88 -12.40 6.36
CA LEU A 87 1.55 -12.45 5.78
C LEU A 87 1.20 -13.87 5.33
N PRO A 88 -0.07 -14.29 5.47
CA PRO A 88 -0.51 -15.55 4.90
C PRO A 88 -0.43 -15.49 3.37
N ALA A 89 0.25 -16.48 2.76
CA ALA A 89 0.35 -16.59 1.30
C ALA A 89 -1.03 -16.77 0.62
N GLY A 90 -2.01 -17.30 1.34
CA GLY A 90 -3.38 -17.45 0.85
C GLY A 90 -3.44 -18.25 -0.46
N ALA A 91 -3.94 -17.59 -1.52
CA ALA A 91 -4.06 -18.18 -2.86
C ALA A 91 -2.83 -18.00 -3.76
N LEU A 92 -1.75 -17.40 -3.24
CA LEU A 92 -0.48 -17.31 -3.96
C LEU A 92 0.14 -18.71 -4.08
N THR A 93 0.72 -18.99 -5.25
CA THR A 93 1.29 -20.31 -5.58
C THR A 93 2.76 -20.15 -5.94
N GLY A 94 3.58 -21.13 -5.60
CA GLY A 94 5.02 -21.09 -5.87
C GLY A 94 5.79 -20.28 -4.82
N ASP A 95 6.94 -19.73 -5.22
CA ASP A 95 7.79 -18.93 -4.33
C ASP A 95 7.17 -17.54 -4.09
N VAL A 96 6.78 -17.28 -2.84
CA VAL A 96 6.19 -16.00 -2.42
C VAL A 96 7.15 -14.83 -2.56
N GLY A 97 8.48 -15.08 -2.54
CA GLY A 97 9.51 -14.07 -2.73
C GLY A 97 9.56 -13.49 -4.14
N GLN A 98 8.89 -14.12 -5.11
CA GLN A 98 8.81 -13.64 -6.51
C GLN A 98 7.64 -12.67 -6.74
N TYR A 99 6.73 -12.53 -5.78
CA TYR A 99 5.58 -11.65 -5.92
C TYR A 99 5.91 -10.23 -5.49
N GLU A 100 5.52 -9.26 -6.31
CA GLU A 100 5.55 -7.84 -5.97
C GLU A 100 4.10 -7.34 -5.87
N ILE A 101 3.80 -6.60 -4.81
CA ILE A 101 2.50 -5.95 -4.62
C ILE A 101 2.64 -4.51 -5.07
N THR A 102 1.84 -4.12 -6.07
CA THR A 102 1.84 -2.78 -6.66
C THR A 102 0.41 -2.27 -6.85
N LEU A 103 0.27 -1.00 -7.21
CA LEU A 103 -0.98 -0.49 -7.75
C LEU A 103 -1.23 -1.11 -9.13
N PRO A 104 -2.47 -1.49 -9.47
CA PRO A 104 -2.78 -1.97 -10.80
C PRO A 104 -2.58 -0.84 -11.81
N HIS A 105 -2.10 -1.19 -13.01
CA HIS A 105 -2.26 -0.29 -14.15
C HIS A 105 -3.74 -0.17 -14.52
N GLU A 106 -4.13 0.94 -15.15
CA GLU A 106 -5.53 1.19 -15.56
C GLU A 106 -6.10 0.03 -16.40
N TYR A 107 -5.32 -0.48 -17.36
CA TYR A 107 -5.71 -1.62 -18.20
C TYR A 107 -5.84 -2.96 -17.46
N GLU A 108 -5.31 -3.09 -16.23
CA GLU A 108 -5.47 -4.26 -15.37
C GLU A 108 -6.72 -4.14 -14.49
N TRP A 109 -7.19 -2.90 -14.29
CA TRP A 109 -8.35 -2.60 -13.48
C TRP A 109 -9.67 -2.71 -14.25
N GLU A 110 -9.64 -2.49 -15.57
CA GLU A 110 -10.83 -2.49 -16.44
C GLU A 110 -11.24 -3.87 -16.99
N VAL A 111 -10.59 -4.96 -16.59
CA VAL A 111 -10.76 -6.31 -17.18
C VAL A 111 -11.76 -7.18 -16.42
#